data_AF-A0A932H6U1-F1
#
_entry.id   AF-A0A932H6U1-F1
#
_cell.length_a   1.000
_cell.length_b   1.000
_cell.length_c   1.000
_cell.angle_alpha   90.00
_cell.angle_beta   90.00
_cell.angle_gamma   90.00
#
_symmetry.space_group_name_H-M   'P 1'
#
loop_
_entity.id
_entity.type
_entity.pdbx_description
1 polymer ?
#
loop_
_entity_poly.entity_id
_entity_poly.type
_entity_poly.pdbx_seq_one_letter_code
_entity_poly.pdbx_strand_id
1 'polypeptide(L)'
;AGGPAQASVVSSALMGTISGSPIAETVTKGAITIPLMKRAGFPPHIAAAVEAAASTGAAIMPPVMGAGAFIMAEMTGIPYVEIIKTAAIPGILYFLSVGVMVYFESRKLGLRGLPQEELPRLWDVWRRGWYLFLPIAVLIGALAAGYSPQMAALYGIGFTIVVSWFRKETRMGWRQIWQALVTAGKNCLFVAALTGAVGVLIGVLALTGIVIKFPYILVELAGESLLLTIGLIAVAPFVLGLPLPITATYLIVAVVAVPALLKLGV
;
A
#
# COMPACT_ATOMS: atom_id res chain seq x y z
N ALA A 1 -11.49 -17.23 17.35
CA ALA A 1 -10.25 -17.95 17.02
C ALA A 1 -9.40 -17.02 16.16
N GLY A 2 -8.10 -16.89 16.47
CA GLY A 2 -7.16 -16.05 15.71
C GLY A 2 -7.03 -14.58 16.12
N GLY A 3 -7.58 -14.15 17.26
CA GLY A 3 -7.76 -12.73 17.67
C GLY A 3 -6.58 -11.79 17.33
N PRO A 4 -5.35 -12.03 17.83
CA PRO A 4 -4.21 -11.16 17.56
C PRO A 4 -3.77 -11.11 16.10
N ALA A 5 -3.86 -12.24 15.38
CA ALA A 5 -3.49 -12.31 13.98
C ALA A 5 -4.57 -11.65 13.08
N GLN A 6 -5.85 -11.84 13.40
CA GLN A 6 -6.97 -11.14 12.76
C GLN A 6 -6.88 -9.62 12.99
N ALA A 7 -6.63 -9.20 14.23
CA ALA A 7 -6.41 -7.81 14.57
C ALA A 7 -5.20 -7.24 13.82
N SER A 8 -4.15 -8.03 13.62
CA SER A 8 -3.00 -7.66 12.79
C SER A 8 -3.40 -7.40 11.33
N VAL A 9 -4.18 -8.29 10.71
CA VAL A 9 -4.65 -8.13 9.32
C VAL A 9 -5.51 -6.87 9.17
N VAL A 10 -6.50 -6.67 10.07
CA VAL A 10 -7.37 -5.50 10.02
C VAL A 10 -6.60 -4.20 10.30
N SER A 11 -5.67 -4.23 11.26
CA SER A 11 -4.81 -3.09 11.55
C SER A 11 -3.93 -2.73 10.34
N SER A 12 -3.36 -3.71 9.64
CA SER A 12 -2.65 -3.46 8.38
C SER A 12 -3.55 -2.94 7.28
N ALA A 13 -4.80 -3.43 7.16
CA ALA A 13 -5.73 -2.88 6.19
C ALA A 13 -5.95 -1.38 6.43
N LEU A 14 -6.18 -0.98 7.68
CA LEU A 14 -6.40 0.42 8.05
C LEU A 14 -5.11 1.25 7.94
N MET A 15 -3.98 0.74 8.41
CA MET A 15 -2.71 1.47 8.35
C MET A 15 -2.18 1.58 6.92
N GLY A 16 -2.53 0.62 6.06
CA GLY A 16 -2.18 0.58 4.65
C GLY A 16 -2.85 1.69 3.86
N THR A 17 -4.08 2.06 4.26
CA THR A 17 -4.78 3.22 3.72
C THR A 17 -3.99 4.52 3.89
N ILE A 18 -3.15 4.59 4.93
CA ILE A 18 -2.37 5.78 5.31
C ILE A 18 -0.95 5.69 4.77
N SER A 19 -0.27 4.56 5.02
CA SER A 19 1.16 4.43 4.77
C SER A 19 1.47 4.14 3.30
N GLY A 20 0.61 3.38 2.61
CA GLY A 20 0.86 2.86 1.27
C GLY A 20 2.17 2.06 1.14
N SER A 21 2.79 1.65 2.26
CA SER A 21 4.18 1.17 2.29
C SER A 21 4.31 -0.11 3.10
N PRO A 22 4.47 -1.26 2.41
CA PRO A 22 4.69 -2.55 3.06
C PRO A 22 5.91 -2.59 3.98
N ILE A 23 6.99 -1.89 3.59
CA ILE A 23 8.23 -1.85 4.37
C ILE A 23 8.01 -1.07 5.67
N ALA A 24 7.36 0.10 5.59
CA ALA A 24 7.07 0.92 6.76
C ALA A 24 6.17 0.17 7.75
N GLU A 25 5.14 -0.52 7.25
CA GLU A 25 4.28 -1.36 8.09
C GLU A 25 5.04 -2.50 8.74
N THR A 26 5.80 -3.28 7.98
CA THR A 26 6.51 -4.44 8.52
C THR A 26 7.48 -4.02 9.64
N VAL A 27 8.17 -2.88 9.49
CA VAL A 27 9.10 -2.36 10.49
C VAL A 27 8.38 -1.83 11.73
N THR A 28 7.29 -1.09 11.56
CA THR A 28 6.58 -0.43 12.67
C THR A 28 5.63 -1.37 13.39
N LYS A 29 4.72 -2.00 12.64
CA LYS A 29 3.69 -2.89 13.15
C LYS A 29 4.26 -4.26 13.49
N GLY A 30 5.09 -4.82 12.62
CA GLY A 30 5.66 -6.16 12.80
C GLY A 30 6.48 -6.30 14.08
N ALA A 31 7.14 -5.22 14.53
CA ALA A 31 7.84 -5.17 15.82
C ALA A 31 6.92 -5.46 17.02
N ILE A 32 5.61 -5.19 16.90
CA ILE A 32 4.62 -5.37 17.95
C ILE A 32 3.77 -6.63 17.69
N THR A 33 3.30 -6.82 16.47
CA THR A 33 2.36 -7.90 16.14
C THR A 33 3.00 -9.27 16.06
N ILE A 34 4.25 -9.39 15.60
CA ILE A 34 4.95 -10.68 15.54
C ILE A 34 5.14 -11.25 16.96
N PRO A 35 5.69 -10.51 17.96
CA PRO A 35 5.74 -10.99 19.33
C PRO A 35 4.37 -11.32 19.93
N LEU A 36 3.35 -10.49 19.64
CA LEU A 36 2.00 -10.70 20.12
C LEU A 36 1.39 -12.01 19.58
N MET A 37 1.54 -12.28 18.29
CA MET A 37 1.08 -13.52 17.66
C MET A 37 1.81 -14.74 18.25
N LYS A 38 3.13 -14.63 18.48
CA LYS A 38 3.91 -15.70 19.15
C LYS A 38 3.40 -15.99 20.57
N ARG A 39 3.12 -14.95 21.37
CA ARG A 39 2.53 -15.10 22.71
C ARG A 39 1.14 -15.75 22.69
N ALA A 40 0.38 -15.50 21.63
CA ALA A 40 -0.92 -16.11 21.39
C ALA A 40 -0.84 -17.57 20.88
N GLY A 41 0.37 -18.11 20.68
CA GLY A 41 0.60 -19.50 20.29
C GLY A 41 0.87 -19.73 18.80
N PHE A 42 0.94 -18.68 17.96
CA PHE A 42 1.36 -18.88 16.57
C PHE A 42 2.84 -19.25 16.49
N PRO A 43 3.22 -20.25 15.67
CA PRO A 43 4.63 -20.56 15.47
C PRO A 43 5.36 -19.39 14.78
N PRO A 44 6.65 -19.18 15.06
CA PRO A 44 7.38 -17.99 14.62
C PRO A 44 7.33 -17.71 13.11
N HIS A 45 7.37 -18.75 12.29
CA HIS A 45 7.35 -18.63 10.83
C HIS A 45 5.97 -18.20 10.31
N ILE A 46 4.87 -18.66 10.93
CA ILE A 46 3.51 -18.24 10.56
C ILE A 46 3.27 -16.80 11.01
N ALA A 47 3.69 -16.43 12.22
CA ALA A 47 3.56 -15.05 12.70
C ALA A 47 4.28 -14.06 11.75
N ALA A 48 5.48 -14.40 11.29
CA ALA A 48 6.21 -13.59 10.31
C ALA A 48 5.52 -13.59 8.93
N ALA A 49 5.03 -14.74 8.47
CA ALA A 49 4.35 -14.84 7.17
C ALA A 49 3.03 -14.04 7.13
N VAL A 50 2.23 -14.09 8.20
CA VAL A 50 0.99 -13.31 8.32
C VAL A 50 1.29 -11.82 8.32
N GLU A 51 2.30 -11.38 9.06
CA GLU A 51 2.69 -9.97 9.07
C GLU A 51 3.19 -9.50 7.71
N ALA A 52 4.03 -10.30 7.05
CA ALA A 52 4.55 -9.99 5.73
C ALA A 52 3.41 -9.88 4.70
N ALA A 53 2.52 -10.88 4.66
CA ALA A 53 1.36 -10.88 3.76
C ALA A 53 0.43 -9.70 4.02
N ALA A 54 0.06 -9.45 5.29
CA ALA A 54 -0.80 -8.33 5.63
C ALA A 54 -0.18 -6.97 5.23
N SER A 55 1.13 -6.81 5.47
CA SER A 55 1.85 -5.58 5.13
C SER A 55 1.98 -5.35 3.62
N THR A 56 2.14 -6.42 2.82
CA THR A 56 2.16 -6.31 1.35
C THR A 56 0.86 -5.69 0.80
N GLY A 57 -0.28 -6.00 1.42
CA GLY A 57 -1.58 -5.43 1.07
C GLY A 57 -1.66 -3.91 1.18
N ALA A 58 -0.77 -3.28 1.99
CA ALA A 58 -0.72 -1.82 2.12
C ALA A 58 -0.48 -1.10 0.79
N ALA A 59 0.22 -1.73 -0.15
CA ALA A 59 0.53 -1.12 -1.44
C ALA A 59 -0.70 -0.95 -2.35
N ILE A 60 -1.76 -1.74 -2.14
CA ILE A 60 -2.95 -1.76 -3.01
C ILE A 60 -4.20 -1.21 -2.31
N MET A 61 -4.11 -0.89 -1.02
CA MET A 61 -5.24 -0.43 -0.23
C MET A 61 -5.47 1.09 -0.42
N PRO A 62 -6.67 1.53 -0.85
CA PRO A 62 -7.03 2.94 -0.92
C PRO A 62 -7.07 3.64 0.45
N PRO A 63 -6.92 4.99 0.52
CA PRO A 63 -6.83 5.95 -0.58
C PRO A 63 -5.42 6.42 -0.93
N VAL A 64 -4.36 6.07 -0.20
CA VAL A 64 -3.00 6.56 -0.49
C VAL A 64 -2.27 5.67 -1.51
N MET A 65 -2.47 4.35 -1.45
CA MET A 65 -2.02 3.38 -2.47
C MET A 65 -0.59 3.59 -3.01
N GLY A 66 0.36 3.87 -2.12
CA GLY A 66 1.76 4.11 -2.46
C GLY A 66 2.00 5.20 -3.54
N ALA A 67 3.26 5.40 -3.93
CA ALA A 67 3.57 6.34 -5.02
C ALA A 67 3.14 5.83 -6.41
N GLY A 68 2.92 4.51 -6.56
CA GLY A 68 2.58 3.87 -7.84
C GLY A 68 1.24 4.32 -8.41
N ALA A 69 0.22 4.51 -7.56
CA ALA A 69 -1.09 4.95 -8.02
C ALA A 69 -1.10 6.40 -8.53
N PHE A 70 -0.24 7.28 -7.99
CA PHE A 70 -0.08 8.65 -8.50
C PHE A 70 0.58 8.67 -9.88
N ILE A 71 1.63 7.89 -10.06
CA ILE A 71 2.31 7.74 -11.35
C ILE A 71 1.34 7.18 -12.39
N MET A 72 0.53 6.19 -12.01
CA MET A 72 -0.50 5.64 -12.89
C MET A 72 -1.51 6.72 -13.32
N ALA A 73 -2.04 7.51 -12.39
CA ALA A 73 -2.95 8.61 -12.71
C ALA A 73 -2.34 9.63 -13.68
N GLU A 74 -1.06 9.97 -13.49
CA GLU A 74 -0.33 10.90 -14.34
C GLU A 74 -0.08 10.32 -15.75
N MET A 75 0.31 9.04 -15.84
CA MET A 75 0.62 8.39 -17.12
C MET A 75 -0.63 8.05 -17.94
N THR A 76 -1.72 7.63 -17.30
CA THR A 76 -2.96 7.26 -17.99
C THR A 76 -3.91 8.45 -18.20
N GLY A 77 -3.69 9.55 -17.48
CA GLY A 77 -4.60 10.70 -17.47
C GLY A 77 -5.93 10.43 -16.76
N ILE A 78 -6.09 9.27 -16.12
CA ILE A 78 -7.32 8.88 -15.42
C ILE A 78 -7.37 9.59 -14.05
N PRO A 79 -8.50 10.20 -13.66
CA PRO A 79 -8.65 10.80 -12.35
C PRO A 79 -8.33 9.83 -11.21
N TYR A 80 -7.53 10.26 -10.23
CA TYR A 80 -7.09 9.41 -9.11
C TYR A 80 -8.25 8.78 -8.30
N VAL A 81 -9.38 9.49 -8.20
CA VAL A 81 -10.60 8.98 -7.55
C VAL A 81 -11.15 7.73 -8.25
N GLU A 82 -11.03 7.66 -9.57
CA GLU A 82 -11.44 6.49 -10.35
C GLU A 82 -10.52 5.30 -10.10
N ILE A 83 -9.21 5.54 -10.03
CA ILE A 83 -8.22 4.52 -9.66
C ILE A 83 -8.50 3.95 -8.27
N ILE A 84 -8.78 4.83 -7.28
CA ILE A 84 -9.17 4.42 -5.92
C ILE A 84 -10.41 3.53 -5.94
N LYS A 85 -11.47 3.94 -6.66
CA LYS A 85 -12.73 3.18 -6.73
C LYS A 85 -12.50 1.79 -7.30
N THR A 86 -11.73 1.70 -8.38
CA THR A 86 -11.41 0.42 -9.03
C THR A 86 -10.54 -0.46 -8.15
N ALA A 87 -9.60 0.13 -7.39
CA ALA A 87 -8.71 -0.60 -6.50
C ALA A 87 -9.30 -0.99 -5.14
N ALA A 88 -10.43 -0.41 -4.73
CA ALA A 88 -11.09 -0.76 -3.49
C ALA A 88 -11.50 -2.25 -3.46
N ILE A 89 -12.03 -2.76 -4.59
CA ILE A 89 -12.45 -4.16 -4.71
C ILE A 89 -11.26 -5.12 -4.50
N PRO A 90 -10.16 -5.06 -5.28
CA PRO A 90 -9.02 -5.95 -5.08
C PRO A 90 -8.35 -5.75 -3.72
N GLY A 91 -8.29 -4.52 -3.19
CA GLY A 91 -7.77 -4.26 -1.85
C GLY A 91 -8.57 -4.97 -0.77
N ILE A 92 -9.89 -4.86 -0.78
CA ILE A 92 -10.77 -5.55 0.18
C ILE A 92 -10.66 -7.06 0.02
N LEU A 93 -10.70 -7.58 -1.21
CA LEU A 93 -10.59 -9.01 -1.48
C LEU A 93 -9.25 -9.58 -1.01
N TYR A 94 -8.15 -8.84 -1.16
CA TYR A 94 -6.83 -9.25 -0.67
C TYR A 94 -6.83 -9.43 0.84
N PHE A 95 -7.25 -8.40 1.60
CA PHE A 95 -7.26 -8.49 3.07
C PHE A 95 -8.29 -9.49 3.59
N LEU A 96 -9.42 -9.65 2.90
CA LEU A 96 -10.37 -10.73 3.20
C LEU A 96 -9.72 -12.10 3.01
N SER A 97 -8.99 -12.30 1.91
CA SER A 97 -8.31 -13.56 1.62
C SER A 97 -7.24 -13.89 2.68
N VAL A 98 -6.41 -12.91 3.05
CA VAL A 98 -5.43 -13.05 4.13
C VAL A 98 -6.12 -13.31 5.48
N GLY A 99 -7.22 -12.59 5.76
CA GLY A 99 -8.01 -12.80 6.97
C GLY A 99 -8.60 -14.21 7.05
N VAL A 100 -9.17 -14.72 5.95
CA VAL A 100 -9.71 -16.09 5.87
C VAL A 100 -8.60 -17.12 6.06
N MET A 101 -7.43 -16.92 5.45
CA MET A 101 -6.26 -17.80 5.64
C MET A 101 -5.84 -17.85 7.12
N VAL A 102 -5.70 -16.69 7.77
CA VAL A 102 -5.36 -16.59 9.20
C VAL A 102 -6.42 -17.27 10.07
N TYR A 103 -7.69 -17.13 9.73
CA TYR A 103 -8.78 -17.81 10.44
C TYR A 103 -8.61 -19.33 10.39
N PHE A 104 -8.45 -19.91 9.19
CA PHE A 104 -8.27 -21.35 9.04
C PHE A 104 -7.00 -21.86 9.72
N GLU A 105 -5.88 -21.14 9.61
CA GLU A 105 -4.63 -21.52 10.25
C GLU A 105 -4.76 -21.49 11.79
N SER A 106 -5.45 -20.49 12.33
CA SER A 106 -5.72 -20.41 13.77
C SER A 106 -6.58 -21.57 14.29
N ARG A 107 -7.54 -22.05 13.49
CA ARG A 107 -8.36 -23.23 13.84
C ARG A 107 -7.57 -24.52 13.74
N LYS A 108 -6.73 -24.66 12.71
CA LYS A 108 -5.84 -25.81 12.53
C LYS A 108 -4.87 -25.98 13.69
N LEU A 109 -4.36 -24.87 14.22
CA LEU A 109 -3.48 -24.84 15.39
C LEU A 109 -4.22 -24.94 16.73
N GLY A 110 -5.55 -25.00 16.73
CA GLY A 110 -6.36 -25.08 17.96
C GLY A 110 -6.27 -23.84 18.86
N LEU A 111 -5.85 -22.69 18.33
CA LEU A 111 -5.59 -21.49 19.13
C LEU A 111 -6.90 -20.87 19.64
N ARG A 112 -7.03 -20.81 20.96
CA ARG A 112 -8.10 -20.05 21.64
C ARG A 112 -7.68 -18.58 21.70
N GLY A 113 -8.64 -17.68 21.46
CA GLY A 113 -8.38 -16.23 21.50
C GLY A 113 -7.96 -15.77 22.89
N LEU A 114 -7.44 -14.55 23.00
CA LEU A 114 -7.12 -13.93 24.28
C LEU A 114 -8.37 -13.87 25.19
N PRO A 115 -8.21 -14.01 26.52
CA PRO A 115 -9.29 -13.81 27.48
C PRO A 115 -9.98 -12.45 27.30
N GLN A 116 -11.30 -12.37 27.51
CA GLN A 116 -12.06 -11.12 27.37
C GLN A 116 -11.54 -9.98 28.26
N GLU A 117 -10.89 -10.31 29.37
CA GLU A 117 -10.31 -9.37 30.33
C GLU A 117 -9.08 -8.63 29.78
N GLU A 118 -8.36 -9.24 28.83
CA GLU A 118 -7.22 -8.61 28.16
C GLU A 118 -7.64 -7.75 26.96
N LEU A 119 -8.90 -7.83 26.53
CA LEU A 119 -9.40 -7.06 25.41
C LEU A 119 -9.77 -5.64 25.87
N PRO A 120 -9.20 -4.59 25.24
CA PRO A 120 -9.66 -3.24 25.51
C PRO A 120 -11.12 -3.10 25.08
N ARG A 121 -11.92 -2.38 25.88
CA ARG A 121 -13.33 -2.13 25.57
C ARG A 121 -13.43 -1.29 24.29
N LEU A 122 -14.15 -1.80 23.28
CA LEU A 122 -14.29 -1.13 21.97
C LEU A 122 -14.75 0.32 22.09
N TRP A 123 -15.69 0.59 23.01
CA TRP A 123 -16.20 1.94 23.24
C TRP A 123 -15.14 2.91 23.76
N ASP A 124 -14.26 2.45 24.65
CA ASP A 124 -13.18 3.28 25.19
C ASP A 124 -12.15 3.60 24.12
N VAL A 125 -11.83 2.64 23.25
CA VAL A 125 -10.93 2.85 22.09
C VAL A 125 -11.56 3.83 21.10
N TRP A 126 -12.83 3.64 20.76
CA TRP A 126 -13.54 4.51 19.82
C TRP A 126 -13.61 5.96 20.32
N ARG A 127 -14.02 6.16 21.58
CA ARG A 127 -14.10 7.49 22.20
C ARG A 127 -12.74 8.19 22.28
N ARG A 128 -11.65 7.40 22.39
CA ARG A 128 -10.28 7.93 22.44
C ARG A 128 -9.64 8.13 21.06
N GLY A 129 -10.08 7.43 20.01
CA GLY A 129 -9.35 7.36 18.74
C GLY A 129 -10.09 7.90 17.50
N TRP A 130 -11.39 8.20 17.59
CA TRP A 130 -12.20 8.57 16.40
C TRP A 130 -11.64 9.77 15.62
N TYR A 131 -10.97 10.72 16.28
CA TYR A 131 -10.41 11.91 15.64
C TYR A 131 -9.25 11.57 14.68
N LEU A 132 -8.61 10.40 14.81
CA LEU A 132 -7.53 9.96 13.93
C LEU A 132 -8.04 9.63 12.51
N PHE A 133 -9.34 9.48 12.32
CA PHE A 133 -9.95 9.32 11.00
C PHE A 133 -10.14 10.65 10.27
N LEU A 134 -10.09 11.79 10.98
CA LEU A 134 -10.35 13.10 10.36
C LEU A 134 -9.32 13.46 9.26
N PRO A 135 -8.00 13.26 9.42
CA PRO A 135 -7.05 13.55 8.35
C PRO A 135 -7.28 12.71 7.09
N ILE A 136 -7.69 11.46 7.25
CA ILE A 136 -8.05 10.56 6.14
C ILE A 136 -9.31 11.08 5.45
N ALA A 137 -10.32 11.49 6.23
CA ALA A 137 -11.55 12.07 5.69
C ALA A 137 -11.28 13.37 4.91
N VAL A 138 -10.38 14.23 5.40
CA VAL A 138 -9.95 15.45 4.71
C VAL A 138 -9.23 15.12 3.41
N LEU A 139 -8.33 14.13 3.41
CA LEU A 139 -7.63 13.68 2.21
C LEU A 139 -8.61 13.16 1.16
N ILE A 140 -9.52 12.25 1.55
CA ILE A 140 -10.54 11.70 0.64
C ILE A 140 -11.48 12.80 0.14
N GLY A 141 -11.89 13.72 1.02
CA GLY A 141 -12.73 14.86 0.66
C GLY A 141 -12.06 15.81 -0.33
N ALA A 142 -10.77 16.10 -0.17
CA ALA A 142 -10.00 16.91 -1.11
C ALA A 142 -9.89 16.23 -2.49
N LEU A 143 -9.63 14.93 -2.52
CA LEU A 143 -9.64 14.15 -3.78
C LEU A 143 -11.02 14.17 -4.44
N ALA A 144 -12.08 13.97 -3.67
CA ALA A 144 -13.46 14.00 -4.17
C ALA A 144 -13.87 15.39 -4.70
N ALA A 145 -13.31 16.46 -4.13
CA ALA A 145 -13.49 17.83 -4.60
C ALA A 145 -12.66 18.18 -5.86
N GLY A 146 -11.88 17.22 -6.39
CA GLY A 146 -11.11 17.40 -7.62
C GLY A 146 -9.74 18.06 -7.42
N TYR A 147 -9.26 18.21 -6.19
CA TYR A 147 -7.89 18.66 -5.96
C TYR A 147 -6.88 17.61 -6.43
N SER A 148 -5.69 18.07 -6.82
CA SER A 148 -4.61 17.16 -7.15
C SER A 148 -4.22 16.30 -5.94
N PRO A 149 -3.74 15.08 -6.15
CA PRO A 149 -3.41 14.21 -5.02
C PRO A 149 -2.31 14.75 -4.10
N GLN A 150 -1.38 15.53 -4.64
CA GLN A 150 -0.35 16.21 -3.87
C GLN A 150 -0.95 17.27 -2.93
N MET A 151 -1.97 18.02 -3.38
CA MET A 151 -2.69 18.98 -2.55
C MET A 151 -3.53 18.28 -1.47
N ALA A 152 -4.20 17.18 -1.82
CA ALA A 152 -4.95 16.38 -0.86
C ALA A 152 -4.04 15.83 0.26
N ALA A 153 -2.84 15.35 -0.09
CA ALA A 153 -1.84 14.92 0.88
C ALA A 153 -1.37 16.08 1.78
N LEU A 154 -1.15 17.28 1.22
CA LEU A 154 -0.76 18.46 1.99
C LEU A 154 -1.84 18.86 3.01
N TYR A 155 -3.11 18.89 2.60
CA TYR A 155 -4.23 19.14 3.51
C TYR A 155 -4.33 18.06 4.60
N GLY A 156 -4.14 16.77 4.25
CA GLY A 156 -4.11 15.68 5.22
C GLY A 156 -3.00 15.82 6.26
N ILE A 157 -1.77 16.17 5.85
CA ILE A 157 -0.63 16.41 6.75
C ILE A 157 -0.91 17.60 7.67
N GLY A 158 -1.35 18.73 7.11
CA GLY A 158 -1.68 19.92 7.89
C GLY A 158 -2.77 19.65 8.93
N PHE A 159 -3.83 18.95 8.51
CA PHE A 159 -4.92 18.56 9.40
C PHE A 159 -4.46 17.59 10.49
N THR A 160 -3.55 16.65 10.18
CA THR A 160 -2.94 15.75 11.17
C THR A 160 -2.22 16.53 12.27
N ILE A 161 -1.44 17.55 11.90
CA ILE A 161 -0.74 18.41 12.88
C ILE A 161 -1.74 19.15 13.75
N VAL A 162 -2.77 19.76 13.14
CA VAL A 162 -3.82 20.50 13.85
C VAL A 162 -4.57 19.59 14.83
N VAL A 163 -5.00 18.40 14.37
CA VAL A 163 -5.69 17.40 15.20
C VAL A 163 -4.80 16.92 16.36
N SER A 164 -3.49 16.77 16.12
CA SER A 164 -2.54 16.37 17.15
C SER A 164 -2.59 17.28 18.38
N TRP A 165 -2.87 18.58 18.19
CA TRP A 165 -2.88 19.59 19.25
C TRP A 165 -4.08 19.54 20.19
N PHE A 166 -5.16 18.86 19.80
CA PHE A 166 -6.37 18.75 20.64
C PHE A 166 -6.19 17.81 21.83
N ARG A 167 -5.18 16.91 21.80
CA ARG A 167 -4.87 16.00 22.91
C ARG A 167 -3.43 16.17 23.37
N LYS A 168 -3.24 16.28 24.70
CA LYS A 168 -1.91 16.38 25.31
C LYS A 168 -1.02 15.18 25.00
N GLU A 169 -1.61 13.99 24.90
CA GLU A 169 -0.90 12.72 24.63
C GLU A 169 -0.32 12.65 23.21
N THR A 170 -0.94 13.32 22.24
CA THR A 170 -0.55 13.26 20.81
C THR A 170 0.03 14.57 20.30
N ARG A 171 0.21 15.57 21.16
CA ARG A 171 0.54 16.94 20.76
C ARG A 171 1.92 17.01 20.12
N MET A 172 1.95 17.32 18.82
CA MET A 172 3.20 17.55 18.11
C MET A 172 3.78 18.93 18.43
N GLY A 173 4.95 18.96 19.06
CA GLY A 173 5.74 20.19 19.23
C GLY A 173 6.55 20.53 17.98
N TRP A 174 7.10 21.76 17.93
CA TRP A 174 7.95 22.21 16.80
C TRP A 174 9.10 21.24 16.47
N ARG A 175 9.76 20.71 17.50
CA ARG A 175 10.84 19.73 17.34
C ARG A 175 10.36 18.43 16.66
N GLN A 176 9.18 17.93 17.00
CA GLN A 176 8.62 16.71 16.41
C GLN A 176 8.17 16.94 14.98
N ILE A 177 7.59 18.10 14.68
CA ILE A 177 7.23 18.48 13.31
C ILE A 177 8.50 18.58 12.45
N TRP A 178 9.55 19.24 12.97
CA TRP A 178 10.84 19.33 12.28
C TRP A 178 11.48 17.95 12.05
N GLN A 179 11.47 17.08 13.06
CA GLN A 179 11.96 15.70 12.93
C GLN A 179 11.15 14.88 11.93
N ALA A 180 9.83 15.08 11.86
CA ALA A 180 8.98 14.42 10.87
C ALA A 180 9.35 14.89 9.45
N LEU A 181 9.57 16.19 9.24
CA LEU A 181 10.04 16.75 7.97
C LEU A 181 11.43 16.23 7.58
N VAL A 182 12.37 16.15 8.53
CA VAL A 182 13.71 15.60 8.29
C VAL A 182 13.63 14.11 7.91
N THR A 183 12.80 13.35 8.62
CA THR A 183 12.57 11.92 8.32
C THR A 183 11.94 11.75 6.95
N ALA A 184 10.94 12.56 6.60
CA ALA A 184 10.34 12.58 5.27
C ALA A 184 11.40 12.90 4.19
N GLY A 185 12.23 13.92 4.40
CA GLY A 185 13.31 14.28 3.47
C GLY A 185 14.31 13.14 3.25
N LYS A 186 14.73 12.44 4.31
CA LYS A 186 15.62 11.27 4.22
C LYS A 186 14.98 10.12 3.43
N ASN A 187 13.71 9.84 3.69
CA ASN A 187 12.97 8.81 2.96
C ASN A 187 12.82 9.19 1.47
N CYS A 188 12.59 10.48 1.17
CA CYS A 188 12.52 10.99 -0.19
C CYS A 188 13.85 10.85 -0.95
N LEU A 189 15.00 11.05 -0.30
CA LEU A 189 16.31 10.89 -0.96
C LEU A 189 16.52 9.46 -1.49
N PHE A 190 16.12 8.45 -0.71
CA PHE A 190 16.21 7.05 -1.14
C PHE A 190 15.30 6.79 -2.35
N VAL A 191 14.04 7.24 -2.30
CA VAL A 191 13.10 7.10 -3.42
C VAL A 191 13.62 7.85 -4.66
N ALA A 192 14.11 9.08 -4.50
CA ALA A 192 14.61 9.93 -5.58
C ALA A 192 15.83 9.33 -6.30
N ALA A 193 16.80 8.79 -5.54
CA ALA A 193 17.98 8.14 -6.12
C ALA A 193 17.59 6.91 -6.96
N LEU A 194 16.67 6.09 -6.44
CA LEU A 194 16.15 4.91 -7.15
C LEU A 194 15.36 5.29 -8.41
N THR A 195 14.44 6.26 -8.31
CA THR A 195 13.68 6.73 -9.47
C THR A 195 14.58 7.39 -10.52
N GLY A 196 15.65 8.07 -10.09
CA GLY A 196 16.65 8.64 -11.00
C GLY A 196 17.39 7.57 -11.80
N ALA A 197 17.84 6.50 -11.13
CA ALA A 197 18.49 5.36 -11.79
C ALA A 197 17.52 4.66 -12.77
N VAL A 198 16.26 4.48 -12.36
CA VAL A 198 15.21 3.90 -13.22
C VAL A 198 14.89 4.81 -14.41
N GLY A 199 14.93 6.14 -14.22
CA GLY A 199 14.76 7.10 -15.30
C GLY A 199 15.85 6.98 -16.38
N VAL A 200 17.11 6.79 -15.98
CA VAL A 200 18.21 6.50 -16.92
C VAL A 200 17.96 5.19 -17.67
N LEU A 201 17.54 4.14 -16.96
CA LEU A 201 17.18 2.86 -17.56
C LEU A 201 16.04 3.02 -18.57
N ILE A 202 14.95 3.71 -18.21
CA ILE A 202 13.83 3.99 -19.12
C ILE A 202 14.30 4.81 -20.33
N GLY A 203 15.19 5.79 -20.13
CA GLY A 203 15.79 6.56 -21.21
C GLY A 203 16.58 5.70 -22.20
N VAL A 204 17.41 4.78 -21.71
CA VAL A 204 18.14 3.82 -22.56
C VAL A 204 17.17 2.87 -23.28
N LEU A 205 16.16 2.35 -22.58
CA LEU A 205 15.15 1.47 -23.19
C LEU A 205 14.33 2.20 -24.27
N ALA A 206 14.07 3.50 -24.09
CA ALA A 206 13.40 4.34 -25.07
C ALA A 206 14.29 4.56 -26.31
N LEU A 207 15.57 4.89 -26.13
CA LEU A 207 16.53 5.08 -27.22
C LEU A 207 16.79 3.79 -28.03
N THR A 208 16.78 2.63 -27.36
CA THR A 208 16.92 1.32 -28.04
C THR A 208 15.64 0.86 -28.74
N GLY A 209 14.51 1.54 -28.52
CA GLY A 209 13.20 1.17 -29.07
C GLY A 209 12.58 -0.09 -28.45
N ILE A 210 13.20 -0.65 -27.41
CA ILE A 210 12.72 -1.85 -26.71
C ILE A 210 11.39 -1.55 -26.01
N VAL A 211 11.23 -0.35 -25.43
CA VAL A 211 9.97 0.09 -24.81
C VAL A 211 8.78 -0.06 -25.73
N ILE A 212 8.98 0.19 -27.03
CA ILE A 212 7.91 0.08 -28.01
C ILE A 212 7.76 -1.38 -28.42
N LYS A 213 8.85 -2.05 -28.83
CA LYS A 213 8.80 -3.42 -29.40
C LYS A 213 8.39 -4.52 -28.42
N PHE A 214 8.77 -4.41 -27.15
CA PHE A 214 8.50 -5.45 -26.16
C PHE A 214 6.99 -5.65 -25.89
N PRO A 215 6.19 -4.59 -25.70
CA PRO A 215 4.73 -4.66 -25.75
C PRO A 215 4.16 -5.38 -26.97
N TYR A 216 4.68 -5.12 -28.18
CA TYR A 216 4.22 -5.79 -29.41
C TYR A 216 4.46 -7.30 -29.34
N ILE A 217 5.64 -7.72 -28.89
CA ILE A 217 5.97 -9.14 -28.74
C ILE A 217 5.02 -9.82 -27.75
N LEU A 218 4.68 -9.15 -26.64
CA LEU A 218 3.73 -9.70 -25.67
C LEU A 218 2.32 -9.85 -26.25
N VAL A 219 1.84 -8.86 -27.00
CA VAL A 219 0.52 -8.91 -27.66
C VAL A 219 0.48 -10.00 -28.74
N GLU A 220 1.56 -10.13 -29.50
CA GLU A 220 1.68 -11.15 -30.55
C GLU A 220 1.75 -12.56 -29.95
N LEU A 221 2.52 -12.75 -28.88
CA LEU A 221 2.58 -14.01 -28.14
C LEU A 221 1.23 -14.38 -27.51
N ALA A 222 0.46 -13.37 -27.07
CA ALA A 222 -0.90 -13.53 -26.56
C ALA A 222 -1.96 -13.78 -27.66
N GLY A 223 -1.58 -13.72 -28.95
CA GLY A 223 -2.50 -13.88 -30.07
C GLY A 223 -3.61 -12.81 -30.08
N GLU A 224 -3.29 -11.57 -29.70
CA GLU A 224 -4.24 -10.45 -29.59
C GLU A 224 -5.36 -10.65 -28.56
N SER A 225 -5.30 -11.71 -27.75
CA SER A 225 -6.25 -11.92 -26.65
C SER A 225 -5.91 -11.00 -25.48
N LEU A 226 -6.83 -10.08 -25.18
CA LEU A 226 -6.72 -9.15 -24.05
C LEU A 226 -6.41 -9.87 -22.72
N LEU A 227 -7.10 -10.99 -22.46
CA LEU A 227 -6.92 -11.74 -21.21
C LEU A 227 -5.50 -12.32 -21.10
N LEU A 228 -4.99 -12.88 -22.20
CA LEU A 228 -3.64 -13.45 -22.25
C LEU A 228 -2.58 -12.36 -22.17
N THR A 229 -2.79 -11.21 -22.83
CA THR A 229 -1.88 -10.06 -22.72
C THR A 229 -1.82 -9.54 -21.29
N ILE A 230 -2.95 -9.36 -20.60
CA ILE A 230 -2.97 -8.97 -19.19
C ILE A 230 -2.24 -10.01 -18.32
N GLY A 231 -2.45 -11.31 -18.58
CA GLY A 231 -1.74 -12.38 -17.88
C GLY A 231 -0.22 -12.32 -18.07
N LEU A 232 0.25 -12.11 -19.30
CA LEU A 232 1.68 -11.96 -19.60
C LEU A 232 2.26 -10.68 -18.97
N ILE A 233 1.53 -9.56 -19.01
CA ILE A 233 1.90 -8.32 -18.34
C ILE A 233 2.00 -8.52 -16.83
N ALA A 234 1.12 -9.31 -16.22
CA ALA A 234 1.17 -9.60 -14.79
C ALA A 234 2.39 -10.45 -14.40
N VAL A 235 2.86 -11.33 -15.29
CA VAL A 235 4.06 -12.16 -15.06
C VAL A 235 5.36 -11.38 -15.33
N ALA A 236 5.35 -10.43 -16.27
CA ALA A 236 6.53 -9.64 -16.65
C ALA A 236 7.30 -9.01 -15.46
N PRO A 237 6.66 -8.36 -14.45
CA PRO A 237 7.38 -7.82 -13.30
C PRO A 237 8.02 -8.88 -12.40
N PHE A 238 7.57 -10.14 -12.41
CA PHE A 238 8.26 -11.22 -11.68
C PHE A 238 9.60 -11.56 -12.33
N VAL A 239 9.75 -11.36 -13.63
CA VAL A 239 11.00 -11.59 -14.37
C VAL A 239 11.89 -10.34 -14.33
N LEU A 240 11.28 -9.15 -14.44
CA LEU A 240 12.00 -7.89 -14.60
C LEU A 240 12.32 -7.16 -13.28
N GLY A 241 11.54 -7.39 -12.21
CA GLY A 241 11.40 -6.41 -11.12
C GLY A 241 11.54 -6.91 -9.68
N LEU A 242 11.89 -8.19 -9.44
CA LEU A 242 11.95 -8.77 -8.09
C LEU A 242 12.78 -7.98 -7.04
N PRO A 243 13.87 -7.26 -7.37
CA PRO A 243 14.64 -6.49 -6.38
C PRO A 243 14.29 -4.98 -6.33
N LEU A 244 13.36 -4.49 -7.14
CA LEU A 244 13.12 -3.05 -7.27
C LEU A 244 12.07 -2.54 -6.27
N PRO A 245 12.21 -1.28 -5.79
CA PRO A 245 11.15 -0.63 -5.02
C PRO A 245 9.85 -0.56 -5.79
N ILE A 246 8.71 -0.56 -5.07
CA ILE A 246 7.36 -0.54 -5.66
C ILE A 246 7.24 0.53 -6.74
N THR A 247 7.63 1.77 -6.46
CA THR A 247 7.57 2.89 -7.41
C THR A 247 8.32 2.61 -8.72
N ALA A 248 9.51 2.01 -8.63
CA ALA A 248 10.33 1.67 -9.78
C ALA A 248 9.69 0.55 -10.63
N THR A 249 9.18 -0.48 -9.96
CA THR A 249 8.47 -1.59 -10.61
C THR A 249 7.22 -1.07 -11.33
N TYR A 250 6.46 -0.16 -10.71
CA TYR A 250 5.29 0.47 -11.35
C TYR A 250 5.67 1.24 -12.61
N LEU A 251 6.75 2.03 -12.60
CA LEU A 251 7.21 2.75 -13.78
C LEU A 251 7.57 1.81 -14.93
N ILE A 252 8.34 0.75 -14.64
CA ILE A 252 8.73 -0.24 -15.66
C ILE A 252 7.50 -0.96 -16.23
N VAL A 253 6.59 -1.40 -15.36
CA VAL A 253 5.36 -2.08 -15.78
C VAL A 253 4.47 -1.14 -16.59
N ALA A 254 4.28 0.11 -16.17
CA ALA A 254 3.46 1.07 -16.90
C ALA A 254 4.02 1.35 -18.31
N VAL A 255 5.34 1.48 -18.43
CA VAL A 255 6.03 1.65 -19.72
C VAL A 255 5.80 0.47 -20.66
N VAL A 256 5.62 -0.75 -20.15
CA VAL A 256 5.33 -1.95 -20.96
C VAL A 256 3.82 -2.16 -21.16
N ALA A 257 3.03 -1.99 -20.12
CA ALA A 257 1.62 -2.34 -20.09
C ALA A 257 0.75 -1.33 -20.83
N VAL A 258 0.98 -0.03 -20.64
CA VAL A 258 0.15 1.01 -21.25
C VAL A 258 0.17 0.93 -22.78
N PRO A 259 1.33 0.83 -23.47
CA PRO A 259 1.33 0.69 -24.93
C PRO A 259 0.71 -0.62 -25.41
N ALA A 260 0.89 -1.73 -24.67
CA ALA A 260 0.31 -3.03 -25.03
C ALA A 260 -1.22 -3.01 -24.97
N LEU A 261 -1.78 -2.41 -23.92
CA LEU A 261 -3.23 -2.32 -23.71
C LEU A 261 -3.88 -1.34 -24.69
N LEU A 262 -3.25 -0.18 -24.93
CA LEU A 262 -3.74 0.78 -25.92
C LEU A 262 -3.82 0.18 -27.33
N LYS A 263 -2.89 -0.70 -27.70
CA LYS A 263 -2.93 -1.43 -28.99
C LYS A 263 -4.16 -2.34 -29.10
N LEU A 264 -4.62 -2.89 -27.97
CA LEU A 264 -5.81 -3.74 -27.90
C LEU A 264 -7.11 -2.93 -27.73
N GLY A 265 -7.02 -1.59 -27.78
CA GLY A 265 -8.17 -0.69 -27.71
C GLY A 265 -8.69 -0.42 -26.30
N VAL A 266 -7.85 -0.62 -25.28
CA VAL A 266 -8.17 -0.41 -23.85
C VAL A 266 -7.33 0.72 -23.27
#